data_AF-A0A395YE62-F1
#
_entry.id   AF-A0A395YE62-F1
#
_cell.length_a   1.000
_cell.length_b   1.000
_cell.length_c   1.000
_cell.angle_alpha   90.00
_cell.angle_beta   90.00
_cell.angle_gamma   90.00
#
_symmetry.space_group_name_H-M   'P 1'
#
loop_
_entity.id
_entity.type
_entity.pdbx_description
1 polymer ?
#
loop_
_entity_poly.entity_id
_entity_poly.type
_entity_poly.pdbx_seq_one_letter_code
_entity_poly.pdbx_strand_id
1 'polypeptide(L)'
;MNKKLQKVLDEIEKTETKITQWQEHLKMLLIQKKQLEDTEILKSIRSMNLESRELLQVLEKLQKGEFQFTGNNYENPRKSDFSEKEETKEEINRESKV
;
A
#
# COMPACT_ATOMS: atom_id res chain seq x y z
N MET A 1 -16.37 -21.35 -40.48
CA MET A 1 -16.01 -20.85 -39.13
C MET A 1 -17.15 -19.98 -38.60
N ASN A 2 -17.64 -20.20 -37.39
CA ASN A 2 -18.67 -19.34 -36.80
C ASN A 2 -18.06 -17.97 -36.44
N LYS A 3 -18.50 -16.91 -37.13
CA LYS A 3 -17.94 -15.55 -36.94
C LYS A 3 -18.14 -14.99 -35.53
N LYS A 4 -19.18 -15.43 -34.80
CA LYS A 4 -19.40 -15.02 -33.42
C LYS A 4 -18.40 -15.70 -32.47
N LEU A 5 -18.14 -16.99 -32.70
CA LEU A 5 -17.15 -17.74 -31.93
C LEU A 5 -15.75 -17.11 -32.07
N GLN A 6 -15.35 -16.74 -33.29
CA GLN A 6 -14.04 -16.10 -33.51
C GLN A 6 -13.90 -14.79 -32.73
N LYS A 7 -14.92 -13.93 -32.75
CA LYS A 7 -14.90 -12.67 -32.00
C LYS A 7 -14.74 -12.89 -30.49
N VAL A 8 -15.43 -13.88 -29.94
CA VAL A 8 -15.32 -14.22 -28.52
C VAL A 8 -13.91 -14.72 -28.20
N LEU A 9 -13.31 -15.55 -29.05
CA LEU A 9 -11.93 -16.01 -28.87
C LEU A 9 -10.94 -14.83 -28.90
N ASP A 10 -11.09 -13.91 -29.85
CA ASP A 10 -10.24 -12.72 -29.95
C ASP A 10 -10.39 -11.80 -28.71
N GLU A 11 -11.59 -11.72 -28.12
CA GLU A 11 -11.84 -10.96 -26.89
C GLU A 11 -11.23 -11.63 -25.65
N ILE A 12 -11.27 -12.97 -25.59
CA ILE A 12 -10.61 -13.76 -24.54
C ILE A 12 -9.10 -13.48 -24.59
N GLU A 13 -8.47 -13.63 -25.75
CA GLU A 13 -7.01 -13.43 -25.91
C GLU A 13 -6.58 -12.01 -25.52
N LYS A 14 -7.36 -10.99 -25.92
CA LYS A 14 -7.12 -9.60 -25.50
C LYS A 14 -7.24 -9.41 -24.00
N THR A 15 -8.20 -10.08 -23.37
CA THR A 15 -8.41 -10.01 -21.92
C THR A 15 -7.29 -10.70 -21.17
N GLU A 16 -6.86 -11.88 -21.62
CA GLU A 16 -5.71 -12.61 -21.07
C GLU A 16 -4.43 -11.75 -21.15
N THR A 17 -4.19 -11.12 -22.30
CA THR A 17 -3.05 -10.20 -22.47
C THR A 17 -3.08 -9.04 -21.46
N LYS A 18 -4.25 -8.43 -21.25
CA LYS A 18 -4.41 -7.34 -20.26
C LYS A 18 -4.17 -7.84 -18.83
N ILE A 19 -4.66 -9.04 -18.50
CA ILE A 19 -4.42 -9.66 -17.19
C ILE A 19 -2.91 -9.82 -16.97
N THR A 20 -2.16 -10.32 -17.95
CA THR A 20 -0.70 -10.46 -17.84
C THR A 20 -0.01 -9.11 -17.65
N GLN A 21 -0.38 -8.09 -18.43
CA GLN A 21 0.17 -6.73 -18.28
C GLN A 21 -0.11 -6.14 -16.89
N TRP A 22 -1.33 -6.30 -16.37
CA TRP A 22 -1.68 -5.82 -15.03
C TRP A 22 -0.96 -6.59 -13.93
N GLN A 23 -0.76 -7.90 -14.08
CA GLN A 23 0.02 -8.69 -13.14
C GLN A 23 1.49 -8.25 -13.10
N GLU A 24 2.08 -7.93 -14.26
CA GLU A 24 3.44 -7.38 -14.33
C GLU A 24 3.52 -5.99 -13.68
N HIS A 25 2.57 -5.10 -14.00
CA HIS A 25 2.48 -3.78 -13.38
C HIS A 25 2.33 -3.87 -11.86
N LEU A 26 1.51 -4.82 -11.36
CA LEU A 26 1.36 -5.07 -9.93
C LEU A 26 2.68 -5.49 -9.28
N LYS A 27 3.45 -6.39 -9.91
CA LYS A 27 4.77 -6.78 -9.41
C LYS A 27 5.72 -5.58 -9.30
N MET A 28 5.72 -4.71 -10.31
CA MET A 28 6.53 -3.49 -10.29
C MET A 28 6.13 -2.56 -9.13
N LEU A 29 4.83 -2.36 -8.91
CA LEU A 29 4.33 -1.55 -7.79
C LEU A 29 4.73 -2.13 -6.42
N LEU A 30 4.68 -3.45 -6.26
CA LEU A 30 5.11 -4.11 -5.01
C LEU A 30 6.61 -3.90 -4.75
N ILE A 31 7.43 -3.96 -5.80
CA ILE A 31 8.87 -3.68 -5.69
C ILE A 31 9.09 -2.22 -5.29
N GLN A 32 8.40 -1.28 -5.96
CA GLN A 32 8.50 0.15 -5.63
C GLN A 32 8.07 0.44 -4.19
N LYS A 33 6.97 -0.16 -3.72
CA LYS A 33 6.51 -0.06 -2.33
C LYS A 33 7.63 -0.49 -1.37
N LYS A 34 8.24 -1.66 -1.60
CA LYS A 34 9.32 -2.17 -0.75
C LYS A 34 10.52 -1.22 -0.75
N GLN A 35 10.91 -0.69 -1.91
CA GLN A 35 12.03 0.26 -2.02
C GLN A 35 11.76 1.55 -1.24
N LEU A 36 10.52 2.06 -1.28
CA LEU A 36 10.13 3.25 -0.51
C LEU A 36 10.14 2.98 0.99
N GLU A 37 9.59 1.84 1.43
CA GLU A 37 9.63 1.42 2.85
C GLU A 37 11.09 1.29 3.34
N ASP A 38 11.96 0.62 2.58
CA ASP A 38 13.39 0.48 2.89
C ASP A 38 14.08 1.86 2.98
N THR A 39 13.70 2.79 2.10
CA THR A 39 14.24 4.17 2.10
C THR A 39 13.79 4.95 3.33
N GLU A 40 12.53 4.83 3.73
CA GLU A 40 11.98 5.47 4.94
C GLU A 40 12.60 4.90 6.22
N ILE A 41 12.80 3.58 6.28
CA ILE A 41 13.50 2.92 7.39
C ILE A 41 14.93 3.48 7.50
N LEU A 42 15.68 3.52 6.40
CA LEU A 42 17.04 4.07 6.39
C LEU A 42 17.07 5.55 6.79
N LYS A 43 16.12 6.36 6.31
CA LYS A 43 16.01 7.76 6.70
C LYS A 43 15.74 7.91 8.19
N SER A 44 14.83 7.11 8.74
CA SER A 44 14.50 7.10 10.17
C SER A 44 15.70 6.71 11.02
N ILE A 45 16.42 5.64 10.66
CA ILE A 45 17.63 5.20 11.37
C ILE A 45 18.70 6.30 11.34
N ARG A 46 18.96 6.92 10.19
CA ARG A 46 19.93 8.02 10.09
C ARG A 46 19.52 9.22 10.94
N SER A 47 18.23 9.54 11.02
CA SER A 47 17.73 10.67 11.82
C SER A 47 17.88 10.47 13.33
N MET A 48 17.95 9.22 13.81
CA MET A 48 18.23 8.93 15.22
C MET A 48 19.66 9.32 15.64
N ASN A 49 20.55 9.60 14.68
CA ASN A 49 21.91 10.08 14.91
C ASN A 49 22.71 9.22 15.92
N LEU A 50 22.57 7.89 15.80
CA LEU A 50 23.24 6.91 16.65
C LEU A 50 24.72 6.75 16.27
N GLU A 51 25.59 6.53 17.26
CA GLU A 51 26.97 6.11 16.99
C GLU A 51 27.01 4.69 16.41
N SER A 52 28.06 4.36 15.64
CA SER A 52 28.15 3.06 14.95
C SER A 52 28.02 1.85 15.89
N ARG A 53 28.53 1.95 17.13
CA ARG A 53 28.43 0.90 18.15
C ARG A 53 27.00 0.76 18.69
N GLU A 54 26.32 1.87 18.91
CA GLU A 54 24.94 1.90 19.39
C GLU A 54 23.98 1.35 18.33
N LEU A 55 24.16 1.78 17.08
CA LEU A 55 23.40 1.25 15.94
C LEU A 55 23.57 -0.26 15.81
N LEU A 56 24.80 -0.77 15.93
CA LEU A 56 25.06 -2.21 15.85
C LEU A 56 24.32 -2.98 16.95
N GLN A 57 24.32 -2.48 18.18
CA GLN A 57 23.59 -3.12 19.28
C GLN A 57 22.07 -3.11 19.05
N VAL A 58 21.53 -2.02 18.51
CA VAL A 58 20.11 -1.92 18.14
C VAL A 58 19.75 -2.94 17.06
N LEU A 59 20.55 -3.02 15.99
CA LEU A 59 20.34 -3.97 14.90
C LEU A 59 20.46 -5.42 15.36
N GLU A 60 21.39 -5.73 16.27
CA GLU A 60 21.55 -7.07 16.84
C GLU A 60 20.33 -7.48 17.68
N LYS A 61 19.82 -6.58 18.53
CA LYS A 61 18.59 -6.82 19.30
C LYS A 61 17.38 -6.98 18.39
N LEU A 62 17.29 -6.19 17.31
CA LEU A 62 16.21 -6.25 16.34
C LEU A 62 16.25 -7.58 15.55
N GLN A 63 17.43 -8.04 15.15
CA GLN A 63 17.61 -9.34 14.49
C GLN A 63 17.22 -10.52 15.40
N LYS A 64 17.48 -10.41 16.71
CA LYS A 64 17.08 -11.42 17.71
C LYS A 64 15.60 -11.33 18.11
N GLY A 65 14.87 -10.31 17.66
CA GLY A 65 13.48 -10.06 18.06
C GLY A 65 13.31 -9.54 19.49
N GLU A 66 14.41 -9.10 20.11
CA GLU A 66 14.47 -8.61 21.49
C GLU A 66 14.34 -7.08 21.59
N PHE A 67 14.21 -6.40 20.44
CA PHE A 67 14.09 -4.94 20.40
C PHE A 67 12.70 -4.49 20.87
N GLN A 68 12.67 -3.70 21.95
CA GLN A 68 11.45 -3.08 22.46
C GLN A 68 11.45 -1.58 22.13
N PHE A 69 10.40 -1.11 21.46
CA PHE A 69 10.18 0.31 21.24
C PHE A 69 9.88 0.99 22.58
N THR A 70 10.87 1.65 23.17
CA THR A 70 10.69 2.48 24.37
C THR A 70 10.35 3.90 23.91
N GLY A 71 9.12 4.09 23.44
CA GLY A 71 8.67 5.38 22.95
C GLY A 71 7.28 5.30 22.34
N ASN A 72 6.27 5.66 23.13
CA ASN A 72 4.95 5.99 22.60
C ASN A 72 5.08 7.18 21.64
N ASN A 73 4.23 7.17 20.60
CA ASN A 73 4.06 8.16 19.52
C ASN A 73 4.83 7.91 18.21
N TYR A 74 4.66 6.73 17.62
CA TYR A 74 4.49 6.69 16.16
C TYR A 74 3.08 7.19 15.84
N GLU A 75 2.91 8.51 15.67
CA GLU A 75 1.72 9.03 14.99
C GLU A 75 1.81 8.60 13.53
N ASN A 76 0.97 7.64 13.13
CA ASN A 76 0.80 7.26 11.75
C ASN A 76 0.36 8.49 10.93
N PRO A 77 1.17 9.02 10.01
CA PRO A 77 0.82 10.21 9.22
C PRO A 77 -0.43 10.00 8.36
N ARG A 78 -0.86 8.76 8.14
CA ARG A 78 -2.09 8.46 7.39
C ARG A 78 -3.39 8.73 8.15
N LYS A 79 -3.35 9.04 9.44
CA LYS A 79 -4.59 9.34 10.20
C LYS A 79 -5.11 10.77 10.02
N SER A 80 -4.37 11.68 9.36
CA SER A 80 -4.83 13.08 9.20
C SER A 80 -5.73 13.33 7.99
N ASP A 81 -5.73 12.45 6.97
CA ASP A 81 -6.30 12.80 5.66
C ASP A 81 -7.66 12.13 5.35
N PHE A 82 -8.15 11.29 6.25
CA PHE A 82 -9.53 10.79 6.20
C PHE A 82 -10.26 11.21 7.48
N SER A 83 -10.53 12.51 7.63
CA SER A 83 -11.71 12.90 8.39
C SER A 83 -12.91 12.40 7.57
N GLU A 84 -13.57 11.34 8.03
CA GLU A 84 -14.93 11.03 7.63
C GLU A 84 -15.76 12.31 7.81
N LYS A 85 -16.02 13.00 6.71
CA LYS A 85 -17.15 13.91 6.66
C LYS A 85 -18.37 13.00 6.72
N GLU A 86 -18.92 12.83 7.92
CA GLU A 86 -20.30 12.41 8.09
C GLU A 86 -21.19 13.47 7.45
N GLU A 87 -21.35 13.40 6.13
CA GLU A 87 -22.45 14.05 5.42
C GLU A 87 -23.72 13.26 5.78
N THR A 88 -24.37 13.76 6.84
CA THR A 88 -25.80 13.69 7.16
C THR A 88 -26.67 12.89 6.17
N LYS A 89 -27.13 11.72 6.61
CA LYS A 89 -28.12 10.85 5.93
C LYS A 89 -29.55 11.41 5.99
N GLU A 90 -29.79 12.66 5.59
CA GLU A 90 -31.14 13.26 5.69
C GLU A 90 -31.73 13.82 4.38
N GLU A 91 -31.12 13.57 3.22
CA GLU A 91 -31.64 14.09 1.93
C GLU A 91 -32.15 13.04 0.93
N ILE A 92 -32.23 11.75 1.27
CA ILE A 92 -32.67 10.70 0.31
C ILE A 92 -34.14 10.27 0.50
N ASN A 93 -34.94 10.97 1.29
CA ASN A 93 -36.35 10.59 1.54
C ASN A 93 -37.39 11.64 1.11
N ARG A 94 -37.09 12.51 0.14
CA ARG A 94 -38.09 13.42 -0.46
C ARG A 94 -38.37 13.22 -1.95
N GLU A 95 -37.72 12.27 -2.62
CA GLU A 95 -38.03 11.97 -4.04
C GLU A 95 -38.89 10.72 -4.26
N SER A 96 -39.30 10.03 -3.19
CA SER A 96 -40.25 8.90 -3.29
C SER A 96 -41.71 9.27 -3.05
N LYS A 97 -42.05 10.57 -3.02
CA LYS A 97 -43.45 11.01 -2.86
C LYS A 97 -43.73 12.40 -3.43
N VAL A 98 -43.64 12.55 -4.75
CA VAL A 98 -44.45 13.50 -5.54
C VAL A 98 -44.82 12.84 -6.86
#